data_AF-A0A0F9KD46-F1
#
_entry.id   AF-A0A0F9KD46-F1
#
_cell.length_a   1.000
_cell.length_b   1.000
_cell.length_c   1.000
_cell.angle_alpha   90.00
_cell.angle_beta   90.00
_cell.angle_gamma   90.00
#
_symmetry.space_group_name_H-M   'P 1'
#
loop_
_entity.id
_entity.type
_entity.pdbx_description
1 polymer ?
#
loop_
_entity_poly.entity_id
_entity_poly.type
_entity_poly.pdbx_seq_one_letter_code
_entity_poly.pdbx_strand_id
1 'polypeptide(L)'
;MSENLINTFKLNFDGTFEEIDYQNIKDVFTIVNILAIYIKRKKIMYIWIGKSATQALRNHISRIRVLMREEFPQFRIIRNITVEMRAETFDFFKNLDINKEELYAQINHQEKTILPIVEKIDNLKGKADKFIKSKEYGKAITNLKEIIELAHKIEDNATVIEQKKIISELTQKQDKKKIVSEIEEAALQAEREYNDKLGKSDIVGAYRVVESFEKIFETTYDLSLISIAKNLISKAQKRWNTEKAKKETDLFKLEKNFKNSIKKMEFDKASEIYETGKGFLSPLIDEKIQKKWEGFENILQDLNIKLELIEKFEDLSNDNVQLKKEHQYKQLRSKIKKLIDKFQKVDLPEYRSKLDILLKEVDYAEEFYKKTLGTIEELEKKTKDDKNSKKLDDVVKDCLSLIGFAKQIDLFETIDRYQVILEETEKEIVEPEEKEIE
;
A
#
# COMPACT_ATOMS: atom_id res chain seq x y z
N MET A 1 -65.11 43.31 -46.21
CA MET A 1 -64.15 43.57 -45.12
C MET A 1 -63.11 42.48 -45.17
N SER A 2 -61.95 42.80 -45.72
CA SER A 2 -60.85 41.87 -45.88
C SER A 2 -59.87 42.11 -44.74
N GLU A 3 -59.98 41.29 -43.70
CA GLU A 3 -59.22 41.38 -42.46
C GLU A 3 -57.72 41.48 -42.79
N ASN A 4 -57.06 42.49 -42.20
CA ASN A 4 -55.61 42.48 -42.16
C ASN A 4 -55.22 41.27 -41.31
N LEU A 5 -54.73 40.22 -41.94
CA LEU A 5 -54.21 39.07 -41.20
C LEU A 5 -52.96 39.55 -40.44
N ILE A 6 -53.14 39.78 -39.14
CA ILE A 6 -52.12 40.22 -38.20
C ILE A 6 -51.73 38.99 -37.39
N ASN A 7 -50.44 38.69 -37.35
CA ASN A 7 -49.89 37.66 -36.49
C ASN A 7 -49.07 38.35 -35.40
N THR A 8 -49.35 38.05 -34.13
CA THR A 8 -48.68 38.64 -32.98
C THR A 8 -47.91 37.56 -32.26
N PHE A 9 -46.63 37.83 -32.01
CA PHE A 9 -45.73 36.90 -31.37
C PHE A 9 -45.13 37.52 -30.12
N LYS A 10 -45.09 36.76 -29.02
CA LYS A 10 -44.34 37.09 -27.82
C LYS A 10 -42.91 36.60 -27.97
N LEU A 11 -41.95 37.47 -27.70
CA LEU A 11 -40.56 37.07 -27.59
C LEU A 11 -40.32 36.34 -26.26
N ASN A 12 -39.79 35.12 -26.33
CA ASN A 12 -39.40 34.33 -25.18
C ASN A 12 -37.95 34.62 -24.75
N PHE A 13 -37.60 34.16 -23.54
CA PHE A 13 -36.27 34.37 -22.95
C PHE A 13 -35.12 33.78 -23.75
N ASP A 14 -35.35 32.68 -24.44
CA ASP A 14 -34.35 32.01 -25.29
C ASP A 14 -34.23 32.64 -26.69
N GLY A 15 -35.06 33.65 -26.99
CA GLY A 15 -35.12 34.30 -28.28
C GLY A 15 -36.09 33.66 -29.28
N THR A 16 -36.83 32.63 -28.88
CA THR A 16 -37.91 32.05 -29.70
C THR A 16 -39.18 32.91 -29.66
N PHE A 17 -40.12 32.61 -30.56
CA PHE A 17 -41.39 33.31 -30.64
C PHE A 17 -42.57 32.38 -30.34
N GLU A 18 -43.47 32.85 -29.47
CA GLU A 18 -44.76 32.20 -29.23
C GLU A 18 -45.85 33.01 -29.91
N GLU A 19 -46.59 32.42 -30.85
CA GLU A 19 -47.75 33.08 -31.45
C GLU A 19 -48.86 33.21 -30.39
N ILE A 20 -49.39 34.42 -30.24
CA ILE A 20 -50.43 34.73 -29.27
C ILE A 20 -51.76 34.81 -29.99
N ASP A 21 -52.70 33.94 -29.60
CA ASP A 21 -54.09 34.08 -29.97
C ASP A 21 -54.74 35.21 -29.16
N TYR A 22 -55.49 36.07 -29.83
CA TYR A 22 -56.18 37.18 -29.17
C TYR A 22 -57.57 37.43 -29.76
N GLN A 23 -58.51 37.80 -28.90
CA GLN A 23 -59.81 38.34 -29.32
C GLN A 23 -59.71 39.85 -29.59
N ASN A 24 -58.94 40.56 -28.75
CA ASN A 24 -58.61 41.96 -28.95
C ASN A 24 -57.09 42.14 -28.85
N ILE A 25 -56.49 42.69 -29.91
CA ILE A 25 -55.05 42.87 -29.99
C ILE A 25 -54.51 43.80 -28.90
N LYS A 26 -55.32 44.71 -28.34
CA LYS A 26 -54.85 45.57 -27.23
C LYS A 26 -54.45 44.76 -25.99
N ASP A 27 -55.13 43.64 -25.74
CA ASP A 27 -54.94 42.83 -24.54
C ASP A 27 -53.56 42.14 -24.50
N VAL A 28 -52.92 41.96 -25.66
CA VAL A 28 -51.59 41.34 -25.74
C VAL A 28 -50.45 42.28 -25.29
N PHE A 29 -50.71 43.59 -25.25
CA PHE A 29 -49.71 44.58 -24.88
C PHE A 29 -49.53 44.62 -23.38
N THR A 30 -48.42 44.07 -22.90
CA THR A 30 -48.05 44.10 -21.49
C THR A 30 -46.76 44.86 -21.26
N ILE A 31 -46.65 45.63 -20.17
CA ILE A 31 -45.47 46.47 -19.92
C ILE A 31 -44.15 45.69 -19.74
N VAL A 32 -44.20 44.37 -19.55
CA VAL A 32 -43.03 43.50 -19.33
C VAL A 32 -42.58 42.68 -20.55
N ASN A 33 -43.34 42.70 -21.65
CA ASN A 33 -43.07 41.86 -22.82
C ASN A 33 -42.47 42.65 -24.00
N ILE A 34 -41.87 41.91 -24.93
CA ILE A 34 -41.54 42.38 -26.27
C ILE A 34 -42.39 41.58 -27.26
N LEU A 35 -43.06 42.28 -28.17
CA LEU A 35 -43.94 41.69 -29.16
C LEU A 35 -43.39 41.90 -30.57
N ALA A 36 -43.42 40.87 -31.40
CA ALA A 36 -43.25 40.99 -32.84
C ALA A 36 -44.64 40.89 -33.50
N ILE A 37 -45.08 41.95 -34.17
CA ILE A 37 -46.41 42.04 -34.77
C ILE A 37 -46.25 42.15 -36.28
N TYR A 38 -46.63 41.11 -37.00
CA TYR A 38 -46.50 41.03 -38.45
C TYR A 38 -47.84 41.28 -39.15
N ILE A 39 -47.87 42.27 -40.04
CA ILE A 39 -49.05 42.63 -40.84
C ILE A 39 -48.86 42.11 -42.26
N LYS A 40 -49.43 40.94 -42.54
CA LYS A 40 -49.17 40.15 -43.76
C LYS A 40 -49.38 40.92 -45.06
N ARG A 41 -50.50 41.65 -45.16
CA ARG A 41 -50.85 42.43 -46.37
C ARG A 41 -49.87 43.57 -46.66
N LYS A 42 -49.41 44.24 -45.61
CA LYS A 42 -48.49 45.39 -45.71
C LYS A 42 -47.03 44.97 -45.72
N LYS A 43 -46.73 43.71 -45.36
CA LYS A 43 -45.35 43.20 -45.23
C LYS A 43 -44.52 44.04 -44.24
N ILE A 44 -45.17 44.54 -43.20
CA ILE A 44 -44.58 45.36 -42.14
C ILE A 44 -44.52 44.50 -40.87
N MET A 45 -43.39 44.57 -40.17
CA MET A 45 -43.25 44.03 -38.83
C MET A 45 -43.00 45.18 -37.85
N TYR A 46 -43.80 45.22 -36.78
CA TYR A 46 -43.56 46.06 -35.63
C TYR A 46 -42.91 45.23 -34.53
N ILE A 47 -41.88 45.80 -33.90
CA ILE A 47 -41.31 45.28 -32.65
C ILE A 47 -41.74 46.24 -31.56
N TRP A 48 -42.72 45.85 -30.75
CA TRP A 48 -43.21 46.67 -29.65
C TRP A 48 -42.51 46.27 -28.36
N ILE A 49 -41.98 47.25 -27.61
CA ILE A 49 -41.19 47.02 -26.41
C ILE A 49 -41.91 47.63 -25.21
N GLY A 50 -42.37 46.77 -24.30
CA GLY A 50 -42.89 47.19 -23.00
C GLY A 50 -41.83 47.93 -22.19
N LYS A 51 -42.24 48.98 -21.46
CA LYS A 51 -41.33 49.84 -20.69
C LYS A 51 -40.49 49.06 -19.67
N SER A 52 -41.08 48.05 -19.04
CA SER A 52 -40.46 47.19 -18.03
C SER A 52 -39.97 45.86 -18.60
N ALA A 53 -39.86 45.72 -19.93
CA ALA A 53 -39.27 44.51 -20.52
C ALA A 53 -37.83 44.30 -20.04
N THR A 54 -37.52 43.06 -19.66
CA THR A 54 -36.23 42.70 -19.05
C THR A 54 -35.07 42.93 -20.03
N GLN A 55 -33.88 43.18 -19.48
CA GLN A 55 -32.67 43.34 -20.30
C GLN A 55 -32.37 42.08 -21.13
N ALA A 56 -32.68 40.89 -20.59
CA ALA A 56 -32.54 39.63 -21.31
C ALA A 56 -33.35 39.64 -22.62
N LEU A 57 -34.63 40.00 -22.57
CA LEU A 57 -35.47 40.14 -23.76
C LEU A 57 -34.93 41.24 -24.70
N ARG A 58 -34.53 42.39 -24.14
CA ARG A 58 -33.99 43.51 -24.94
C ARG A 58 -32.74 43.15 -25.73
N ASN A 59 -31.90 42.25 -25.22
CA ASN A 59 -30.69 41.80 -25.91
C ASN A 59 -30.98 41.09 -27.24
N HIS A 60 -32.18 40.55 -27.42
CA HIS A 60 -32.59 39.90 -28.67
C HIS A 60 -33.13 40.88 -29.73
N ILE A 61 -33.45 42.14 -29.37
CA ILE A 61 -34.14 43.10 -30.28
C ILE A 61 -33.43 43.23 -31.63
N SER A 62 -32.09 43.35 -31.63
CA SER A 62 -31.29 43.49 -32.86
C SER A 62 -31.39 42.28 -33.79
N ARG A 63 -31.74 41.11 -33.25
CA ARG A 63 -31.83 39.84 -33.97
C ARG A 63 -33.26 39.41 -34.29
N ILE A 64 -34.29 40.03 -33.72
CA ILE A 64 -35.70 39.66 -33.91
C ILE A 64 -36.05 39.49 -35.38
N ARG A 65 -35.62 40.41 -36.26
CA ARG A 65 -35.90 40.31 -37.71
C ARG A 65 -35.29 39.07 -38.36
N VAL A 66 -34.08 38.69 -37.93
CA VAL A 66 -33.38 37.51 -38.45
C VAL A 66 -34.09 36.25 -37.94
N LEU A 67 -34.35 36.19 -36.63
CA LEU A 67 -35.02 35.06 -35.98
C LEU A 67 -36.43 34.83 -36.56
N MET A 68 -37.22 35.89 -36.73
CA MET A 68 -38.55 35.80 -37.36
C MET A 68 -38.51 35.30 -38.81
N ARG A 69 -37.44 35.57 -39.56
CA ARG A 69 -37.28 35.05 -40.94
C ARG A 69 -36.85 33.59 -40.95
N GLU A 70 -36.02 33.18 -40.00
CA GLU A 70 -35.56 31.80 -39.85
C GLU A 70 -36.73 30.90 -39.41
N GLU A 71 -37.49 31.34 -38.41
CA GLU A 71 -38.61 30.60 -37.83
C GLU A 71 -39.86 30.63 -38.73
N PHE A 72 -40.10 31.74 -39.43
CA PHE A 72 -41.22 31.90 -40.37
C PHE A 72 -40.75 32.34 -41.76
N PRO A 73 -40.14 31.45 -42.57
CA PRO A 73 -39.59 31.78 -43.89
C PRO A 73 -40.62 32.36 -44.89
N GLN A 74 -41.91 32.07 -44.68
CA GLN A 74 -43.01 32.61 -45.46
C GLN A 74 -43.24 34.11 -45.26
N PHE A 75 -42.72 34.71 -44.19
CA PHE A 75 -42.89 36.14 -43.91
C PHE A 75 -41.93 36.98 -44.76
N ARG A 76 -42.49 37.61 -45.80
CA ARG A 76 -41.77 38.65 -46.54
C ARG A 76 -41.86 39.98 -45.78
N ILE A 77 -40.82 40.33 -45.02
CA ILE A 77 -40.74 41.58 -44.23
C ILE A 77 -40.02 42.68 -45.04
N ILE A 78 -40.77 43.67 -45.53
CA ILE A 78 -40.27 44.83 -46.29
C ILE A 78 -39.82 45.95 -45.35
N ARG A 79 -40.61 46.25 -44.31
CA ARG A 79 -40.29 47.27 -43.30
C ARG A 79 -40.30 46.64 -41.91
N ASN A 80 -39.29 47.00 -41.10
CA ASN A 80 -39.18 46.61 -39.70
C ASN A 80 -39.13 47.90 -38.87
N ILE A 81 -40.05 48.05 -37.92
CA ILE A 81 -40.19 49.26 -37.11
C ILE A 81 -40.16 48.86 -35.65
N THR A 82 -39.15 49.34 -34.92
CA THR A 82 -39.09 49.17 -33.46
C THR A 82 -39.77 50.36 -32.80
N VAL A 83 -40.65 50.06 -31.84
CA VAL A 83 -41.48 51.04 -31.16
C VAL A 83 -41.42 50.75 -29.67
N GLU A 84 -41.02 51.75 -28.88
CA GLU A 84 -41.12 51.67 -27.43
C GLU A 84 -42.53 52.05 -26.98
N MET A 85 -42.98 51.48 -25.87
CA MET A 85 -44.25 51.83 -25.24
C MET A 85 -44.40 53.35 -25.08
N ARG A 86 -45.53 53.90 -25.55
CA ARG A 86 -45.88 55.34 -25.63
C ARG A 86 -45.18 56.13 -26.75
N ALA A 87 -44.29 55.51 -27.52
CA ALA A 87 -43.66 56.09 -28.71
C ALA A 87 -44.31 55.61 -30.02
N GLU A 88 -45.51 55.00 -29.94
CA GLU A 88 -46.25 54.49 -31.09
C GLU A 88 -46.67 55.63 -32.04
N THR A 89 -46.43 55.43 -33.34
CA THR A 89 -46.78 56.41 -34.37
C THR A 89 -48.25 56.32 -34.76
N PHE A 90 -48.78 57.35 -35.41
CA PHE A 90 -50.14 57.30 -35.97
C PHE A 90 -50.36 56.08 -36.88
N ASP A 91 -49.35 55.74 -37.69
CA ASP A 91 -49.39 54.57 -38.56
C ASP A 91 -49.48 53.25 -37.78
N PHE A 92 -48.86 53.14 -36.60
CA PHE A 92 -48.97 51.95 -35.75
C PHE A 92 -50.44 51.71 -35.36
N PHE A 93 -51.10 52.71 -34.77
CA PHE A 93 -52.50 52.62 -34.36
C PHE A 93 -53.43 52.33 -35.54
N LYS A 94 -53.25 53.06 -36.65
CA LYS A 94 -54.04 52.87 -37.87
C LYS A 94 -53.84 51.49 -38.49
N ASN A 95 -52.63 50.94 -38.44
CA ASN A 95 -52.32 49.67 -39.07
C ASN A 95 -52.83 48.46 -38.27
N LEU A 96 -52.88 48.58 -36.94
CA LEU A 96 -53.36 47.55 -36.04
C LEU A 96 -54.85 47.68 -35.69
N ASP A 97 -55.51 48.75 -36.16
CA ASP A 97 -56.91 49.07 -35.84
C ASP A 97 -57.15 49.19 -34.32
N ILE A 98 -56.21 49.85 -33.63
CA ILE A 98 -56.24 50.05 -32.17
C ILE A 98 -56.52 51.52 -31.88
N ASN A 99 -57.48 51.79 -30.99
CA ASN A 99 -57.68 53.11 -30.44
C ASN A 99 -56.56 53.47 -29.45
N LYS A 100 -55.94 54.64 -29.64
CA LYS A 100 -54.81 55.11 -28.83
C LYS A 100 -55.17 55.28 -27.36
N GLU A 101 -56.33 55.88 -27.08
CA GLU A 101 -56.81 56.13 -25.74
C GLU A 101 -57.07 54.82 -24.98
N GLU A 102 -57.63 53.81 -25.66
CA GLU A 102 -57.88 52.48 -25.08
C GLU A 102 -56.58 51.74 -24.72
N LEU A 103 -55.60 51.70 -25.63
CA LEU A 103 -54.30 51.08 -25.35
C LEU A 103 -53.61 51.77 -24.17
N TYR A 104 -53.65 53.11 -24.14
CA TYR A 104 -53.01 53.87 -23.06
C TYR A 104 -53.75 53.73 -21.73
N ALA A 105 -55.08 53.58 -21.73
CA ALA A 105 -55.84 53.28 -20.51
C ALA A 105 -55.42 51.93 -19.91
N GLN A 106 -55.24 50.90 -20.75
CA GLN A 106 -54.74 49.59 -20.33
C GLN A 106 -53.30 49.65 -19.82
N ILE A 107 -52.41 50.35 -20.53
CA ILE A 107 -51.02 50.56 -20.08
C ILE A 107 -50.99 51.29 -18.74
N ASN A 108 -51.80 52.34 -18.55
CA ASN A 108 -51.91 53.08 -17.28
C ASN A 108 -52.38 52.17 -16.14
N HIS A 109 -53.32 51.26 -16.42
CA HIS A 109 -53.78 50.28 -15.44
C HIS A 109 -52.63 49.33 -15.05
N GLN A 110 -51.90 48.80 -16.02
CA GLN A 110 -50.74 47.96 -15.77
C GLN A 110 -49.61 48.70 -15.04
N GLU A 111 -49.34 49.97 -15.35
CA GLU A 111 -48.37 50.76 -14.59
C GLU A 111 -48.78 50.94 -13.12
N LYS A 112 -50.08 50.88 -12.79
CA LYS A 112 -50.54 50.91 -11.39
C LYS A 112 -50.46 49.56 -10.68
N THR A 113 -50.71 48.46 -11.40
CA THR A 113 -50.82 47.12 -10.80
C THR A 113 -49.55 46.28 -10.91
N ILE A 114 -48.84 46.35 -12.04
CA ILE A 114 -47.66 45.54 -12.37
C ILE A 114 -46.37 46.24 -11.93
N LEU A 115 -46.25 47.57 -12.10
CA LEU A 115 -45.01 48.29 -11.79
C LEU A 115 -44.51 48.10 -10.34
N PRO A 116 -45.37 48.16 -9.29
CA PRO A 116 -44.91 47.91 -7.92
C PRO A 116 -44.34 46.50 -7.73
N ILE A 117 -44.85 45.52 -8.48
CA ILE A 117 -44.34 44.15 -8.45
C ILE A 117 -42.96 44.08 -9.13
N VAL A 118 -42.78 44.77 -10.25
CA VAL A 118 -41.49 44.89 -10.95
C VAL A 118 -40.44 45.55 -10.05
N GLU A 119 -40.77 46.66 -9.38
CA GLU A 119 -39.87 47.31 -8.43
C GLU A 119 -39.48 46.40 -7.26
N LYS A 120 -40.44 45.58 -6.77
CA LYS A 120 -40.15 44.58 -5.74
C LYS A 120 -39.20 43.48 -6.27
N ILE A 121 -39.40 43.02 -7.50
CA ILE A 121 -38.49 42.07 -8.17
C ILE A 121 -37.08 42.65 -8.27
N ASP A 122 -36.92 43.90 -8.71
CA ASP A 122 -35.60 44.53 -8.85
C ASP A 122 -34.88 44.69 -7.51
N ASN A 123 -35.62 45.07 -6.46
CA ASN A 123 -35.09 45.12 -5.10
C ASN A 123 -34.61 43.74 -4.61
N LEU A 124 -35.37 42.68 -4.90
CA LEU A 124 -34.98 41.32 -4.55
C LEU A 124 -33.77 40.83 -5.36
N LYS A 125 -33.66 41.20 -6.64
CA LYS A 125 -32.48 40.91 -7.48
C LYS A 125 -31.23 41.54 -6.87
N GLY A 126 -31.31 42.81 -6.48
CA GLY A 126 -30.22 43.50 -5.80
C GLY A 126 -29.82 42.86 -4.47
N LYS A 127 -30.76 42.30 -3.70
CA LYS A 127 -30.46 41.53 -2.48
C LYS A 127 -29.83 40.17 -2.79
N ALA A 128 -30.36 39.44 -3.78
CA ALA A 128 -29.82 38.15 -4.21
C ALA A 128 -28.36 38.29 -4.67
N ASP A 129 -28.04 39.31 -5.46
CA ASP A 129 -26.68 39.58 -5.92
C ASP A 129 -25.69 39.84 -4.77
N LYS A 130 -26.13 40.54 -3.73
CA LYS A 130 -25.33 40.74 -2.51
C LYS A 130 -25.03 39.41 -1.83
N PHE A 131 -26.03 38.54 -1.67
CA PHE A 131 -25.84 37.21 -1.07
C PHE A 131 -25.01 36.27 -1.94
N ILE A 132 -25.11 36.35 -3.27
CA ILE A 132 -24.25 35.58 -4.18
C ILE A 132 -22.79 36.01 -4.01
N LYS A 133 -22.52 37.32 -3.98
CA LYS A 133 -21.17 37.87 -3.74
C LYS A 133 -20.61 37.48 -2.37
N SER A 134 -21.44 37.45 -1.33
CA SER A 134 -21.03 37.00 0.01
C SER A 134 -21.00 35.46 0.17
N LYS A 135 -21.28 34.68 -0.89
CA LYS A 135 -21.34 33.21 -0.89
C LYS A 135 -22.39 32.63 0.09
N GLU A 136 -23.43 33.40 0.37
CA GLU A 136 -24.60 33.00 1.16
C GLU A 136 -25.70 32.45 0.24
N TYR A 137 -25.37 31.39 -0.51
CA TYR A 137 -26.21 30.86 -1.59
C TYR A 137 -27.64 30.47 -1.14
N GLY A 138 -27.81 29.93 0.06
CA GLY A 138 -29.14 29.59 0.59
C GLY A 138 -30.07 30.81 0.70
N LYS A 139 -29.55 31.96 1.18
CA LYS A 139 -30.32 33.21 1.25
C LYS A 139 -30.58 33.80 -0.13
N ALA A 140 -29.61 33.70 -1.05
CA ALA A 140 -29.80 34.11 -2.44
C ALA A 140 -30.93 33.30 -3.10
N ILE A 141 -30.93 31.97 -2.94
CA ILE A 141 -31.97 31.08 -3.49
C ILE A 141 -33.36 31.43 -2.95
N THR A 142 -33.49 31.77 -1.66
CA THR A 142 -34.77 32.22 -1.09
C THR A 142 -35.30 33.47 -1.79
N ASN A 143 -34.47 34.50 -2.00
CA ASN A 143 -34.88 35.70 -2.72
C ASN A 143 -35.24 35.40 -4.19
N LEU A 144 -34.49 34.51 -4.85
CA LEU A 144 -34.75 34.11 -6.24
C LEU A 144 -36.09 33.37 -6.37
N LYS A 145 -36.47 32.55 -5.38
CA LYS A 145 -37.79 31.91 -5.32
C LYS A 145 -38.92 32.94 -5.14
N GLU A 146 -38.73 33.94 -4.28
CA GLU A 146 -39.70 35.03 -4.14
C GLU A 146 -39.85 35.85 -5.44
N ILE A 147 -38.75 36.08 -6.18
CA ILE A 147 -38.80 36.71 -7.51
C ILE A 147 -39.64 35.87 -8.47
N ILE A 148 -39.47 34.53 -8.49
CA ILE A 148 -40.27 33.63 -9.34
C ILE A 148 -41.76 33.74 -9.00
N GLU A 149 -42.12 33.78 -7.72
CA GLU A 149 -43.52 33.94 -7.31
C GLU A 149 -44.11 35.28 -7.76
N LEU A 150 -43.35 36.37 -7.66
CA LEU A 150 -43.77 37.69 -8.12
C LEU A 150 -43.87 37.76 -9.66
N ALA A 151 -42.94 37.14 -10.37
CA ALA A 151 -42.93 37.11 -11.83
C ALA A 151 -44.12 36.33 -12.42
N HIS A 152 -44.54 35.23 -11.78
CA HIS A 152 -45.77 34.53 -12.17
C HIS A 152 -47.02 35.40 -12.03
N LYS A 153 -47.09 36.29 -11.02
CA LYS A 153 -48.26 37.18 -10.83
C LYS A 153 -48.44 38.20 -11.96
N ILE A 154 -47.39 38.46 -12.73
CA ILE A 154 -47.38 39.44 -13.83
C ILE A 154 -47.09 38.80 -15.18
N GLU A 155 -47.13 37.46 -15.26
CA GLU A 155 -46.88 36.68 -16.48
C GLU A 155 -45.53 36.95 -17.16
N ASP A 156 -44.52 37.34 -16.37
CA ASP A 156 -43.14 37.53 -16.80
C ASP A 156 -42.39 36.19 -16.79
N ASN A 157 -42.72 35.35 -17.77
CA ASN A 157 -42.10 34.04 -17.97
C ASN A 157 -40.58 34.15 -18.19
N ALA A 158 -40.11 35.28 -18.73
CA ALA A 158 -38.69 35.47 -19.00
C ALA A 158 -37.89 35.56 -17.70
N THR A 159 -38.36 36.37 -16.74
CA THR A 159 -37.75 36.41 -15.40
C THR A 159 -37.84 35.06 -14.70
N VAL A 160 -38.95 34.32 -14.82
CA VAL A 160 -39.10 32.98 -14.20
C VAL A 160 -38.00 32.03 -14.68
N ILE A 161 -37.78 31.94 -15.99
CA ILE A 161 -36.77 31.05 -16.59
C ILE A 161 -35.36 31.47 -16.16
N GLU A 162 -35.05 32.77 -16.24
CA GLU A 162 -33.77 33.35 -15.82
C GLU A 162 -33.43 32.95 -14.37
N GLN A 163 -34.36 33.17 -13.44
CA GLN A 163 -34.12 32.90 -12.03
C GLN A 163 -34.01 31.39 -11.74
N LYS A 164 -34.80 30.53 -12.41
CA LYS A 164 -34.68 29.07 -12.28
C LYS A 164 -33.29 28.57 -12.66
N LYS A 165 -32.70 29.11 -13.73
CA LYS A 165 -31.33 28.79 -14.15
C LYS A 165 -30.32 29.18 -13.08
N ILE A 166 -30.42 30.40 -12.54
CA ILE A 166 -29.53 30.87 -11.47
C ILE A 166 -29.66 29.98 -10.22
N ILE A 167 -30.88 29.62 -9.81
CA ILE A 167 -31.11 28.73 -8.67
C ILE A 167 -30.40 27.38 -8.88
N SER A 168 -30.48 26.79 -10.08
CA SER A 168 -29.81 25.52 -10.38
C SER A 168 -28.29 25.64 -10.19
N GLU A 169 -27.67 26.70 -10.72
CA GLU A 169 -26.23 26.95 -10.58
C GLU A 169 -25.81 27.19 -9.12
N LEU A 170 -26.61 27.95 -8.36
CA LEU A 170 -26.34 28.22 -6.95
C LEU A 170 -26.55 26.99 -6.07
N THR A 171 -27.53 26.14 -6.38
CA THR A 171 -27.77 24.88 -5.67
C THR A 171 -26.56 23.95 -5.81
N GLN A 172 -26.03 23.77 -7.02
CA GLN A 172 -24.80 23.00 -7.23
C GLN A 172 -23.61 23.58 -6.47
N LYS A 173 -23.44 24.91 -6.44
CA LYS A 173 -22.39 25.57 -5.66
C LYS A 173 -22.56 25.38 -4.15
N GLN A 174 -23.81 25.37 -3.67
CA GLN A 174 -24.13 25.12 -2.27
C GLN A 174 -23.85 23.68 -1.88
N ASP A 175 -24.26 22.71 -2.70
CA ASP A 175 -24.02 21.29 -2.46
C ASP A 175 -22.52 20.99 -2.44
N LYS A 176 -21.77 21.54 -3.40
CA LYS A 176 -20.29 21.45 -3.39
C LYS A 176 -19.68 22.03 -2.11
N LYS A 177 -20.18 23.18 -1.64
CA LYS A 177 -19.72 23.79 -0.38
C LYS A 177 -20.02 22.89 0.82
N LYS A 178 -21.18 22.23 0.84
CA LYS A 178 -21.59 21.31 1.91
C LYS A 178 -20.68 20.08 1.95
N ILE A 179 -20.45 19.43 0.80
CA ILE A 179 -19.54 18.29 0.68
C ILE A 179 -18.14 18.65 1.14
N VAL A 180 -17.61 19.81 0.72
CA VAL A 180 -16.28 20.27 1.16
C VAL A 180 -16.23 20.45 2.68
N SER A 181 -17.27 21.04 3.29
CA SER A 181 -17.36 21.20 4.75
C SER A 181 -17.40 19.86 5.48
N GLU A 182 -18.17 18.89 4.98
CA GLU A 182 -18.25 17.53 5.54
C GLU A 182 -16.88 16.83 5.48
N ILE A 183 -16.16 16.96 4.36
CA ILE A 183 -14.80 16.41 4.21
C ILE A 183 -13.81 17.11 5.16
N GLU A 184 -13.91 18.44 5.32
CA GLU A 184 -13.05 19.19 6.24
C GLU A 184 -13.26 18.75 7.70
N GLU A 185 -14.51 18.56 8.13
CA GLU A 185 -14.83 18.04 9.47
C GLU A 185 -14.31 16.62 9.66
N ALA A 186 -14.53 15.74 8.68
CA ALA A 186 -14.01 14.37 8.71
C ALA A 186 -12.48 14.32 8.73
N ALA A 187 -11.80 15.20 7.97
CA ALA A 187 -10.35 15.31 7.96
C ALA A 187 -9.82 15.78 9.33
N LEU A 188 -10.49 16.73 9.99
CA LEU A 188 -10.12 17.18 11.34
C LEU A 188 -10.29 16.08 12.38
N GLN A 189 -11.33 15.24 12.24
CA GLN A 189 -11.52 14.09 13.12
C GLN A 189 -10.46 13.02 12.88
N ALA A 190 -10.20 12.68 11.61
CA ALA A 190 -9.15 11.74 11.23
C ALA A 190 -7.77 12.23 11.68
N GLU A 191 -7.48 13.53 11.62
CA GLU A 191 -6.23 14.10 12.13
C GLU A 191 -6.09 13.93 13.65
N ARG A 192 -7.17 14.13 14.42
CA ARG A 192 -7.15 13.90 15.87
C ARG A 192 -6.84 12.44 16.20
N GLU A 193 -7.51 11.51 15.55
CA GLU A 193 -7.29 10.07 15.73
C GLU A 193 -5.89 9.64 15.29
N TYR A 194 -5.42 10.16 14.16
CA TYR A 194 -4.05 9.96 13.68
C TYR A 194 -3.03 10.39 14.72
N ASN A 195 -3.17 11.59 15.29
CA ASN A 195 -2.23 12.09 16.31
C ASN A 195 -2.33 11.30 17.63
N ASP A 196 -3.52 10.83 18.04
CA ASP A 196 -3.68 9.95 19.23
C ASP A 196 -2.92 8.61 19.03
N LYS A 197 -3.06 7.99 17.85
CA LYS A 197 -2.33 6.77 17.50
C LYS A 197 -0.82 6.98 17.50
N LEU A 198 -0.35 8.10 16.96
CA LEU A 198 1.07 8.47 17.03
C LEU A 198 1.56 8.65 18.47
N GLY A 199 0.75 9.25 19.35
CA GLY A 199 1.08 9.38 20.78
C GLY A 199 1.30 8.04 21.47
N LYS A 200 0.66 6.98 20.98
CA LYS A 200 0.81 5.59 21.44
C LYS A 200 1.90 4.80 20.70
N SER A 201 2.70 5.47 19.86
CA SER A 201 3.71 4.85 18.98
C SER A 201 3.14 3.83 17.98
N ASP A 202 1.82 3.85 17.72
CA ASP A 202 1.14 2.96 16.77
C ASP A 202 1.13 3.58 15.37
N ILE A 203 2.28 3.50 14.68
CA ILE A 203 2.44 4.06 13.33
C ILE A 203 1.50 3.39 12.32
N VAL A 204 1.28 2.08 12.43
CA VAL A 204 0.43 1.32 11.51
C VAL A 204 -1.03 1.71 11.70
N GLY A 205 -1.50 1.78 12.95
CA GLY A 205 -2.83 2.25 13.27
C GLY A 205 -3.06 3.70 12.85
N ALA A 206 -2.07 4.58 13.04
CA ALA A 206 -2.14 5.96 12.57
C ALA A 206 -2.34 6.03 11.05
N TYR A 207 -1.56 5.29 10.27
CA TYR A 207 -1.69 5.29 8.81
C TYR A 207 -3.04 4.73 8.34
N ARG A 208 -3.56 3.67 9.00
CA ARG A 208 -4.88 3.09 8.68
C ARG A 208 -6.03 4.06 8.88
N VAL A 209 -5.94 4.98 9.84
CA VAL A 209 -6.96 6.04 10.03
C VAL A 209 -7.04 6.91 8.77
N VAL A 210 -5.88 7.34 8.24
CA VAL A 210 -5.82 8.21 7.06
C VAL A 210 -6.24 7.45 5.80
N GLU A 211 -5.80 6.19 5.64
CA GLU A 211 -6.23 5.33 4.54
C GLU A 211 -7.76 5.11 4.54
N SER A 212 -8.36 4.93 5.72
CA SER A 212 -9.81 4.79 5.86
C SER A 212 -10.54 6.07 5.48
N PHE A 213 -10.01 7.23 5.91
CA PHE A 213 -10.52 8.53 5.50
C PHE A 213 -10.45 8.72 3.98
N GLU A 214 -9.33 8.40 3.35
CA GLU A 214 -9.16 8.51 1.89
C GLU A 214 -10.19 7.67 1.14
N LYS A 215 -10.34 6.38 1.51
CA LYS A 215 -11.29 5.46 0.86
C LYS A 215 -12.74 5.91 0.94
N ILE A 216 -13.14 6.59 2.02
CA ILE A 216 -14.52 7.10 2.16
C ILE A 216 -14.83 8.18 1.12
N PHE A 217 -13.84 9.00 0.74
CA PHE A 217 -14.09 10.22 -0.06
C PHE A 217 -13.43 10.24 -1.44
N GLU A 218 -12.48 9.35 -1.73
CA GLU A 218 -11.70 9.35 -2.99
C GLU A 218 -12.56 9.23 -4.26
N THR A 219 -13.72 8.56 -4.16
CA THR A 219 -14.67 8.38 -5.27
C THR A 219 -15.62 9.55 -5.45
N THR A 220 -15.76 10.41 -4.42
CA THR A 220 -16.76 11.47 -4.37
C THR A 220 -16.15 12.84 -4.67
N TYR A 221 -14.90 13.09 -4.26
CA TYR A 221 -14.26 14.38 -4.42
C TYR A 221 -12.73 14.26 -4.51
N ASP A 222 -12.11 15.14 -5.27
CA ASP A 222 -10.65 15.25 -5.31
C ASP A 222 -10.12 15.88 -4.01
N LEU A 223 -9.63 15.03 -3.11
CA LEU A 223 -9.09 15.42 -1.80
C LEU A 223 -7.89 16.35 -1.89
N SER A 224 -7.18 16.39 -3.02
CA SER A 224 -6.03 17.27 -3.23
C SER A 224 -6.42 18.75 -3.27
N LEU A 225 -7.70 19.05 -3.53
CA LEU A 225 -8.25 20.40 -3.58
C LEU A 225 -8.63 20.94 -2.19
N ILE A 226 -8.67 20.09 -1.16
CA ILE A 226 -9.04 20.48 0.21
C ILE A 226 -7.76 20.51 1.06
N SER A 227 -7.37 21.71 1.51
CA SER A 227 -6.05 21.91 2.14
C SER A 227 -5.84 21.05 3.38
N ILE A 228 -6.86 20.87 4.22
CA ILE A 228 -6.75 20.07 5.46
C ILE A 228 -6.51 18.59 5.12
N ALA A 229 -7.34 18.04 4.23
CA ALA A 229 -7.20 16.65 3.76
C ALA A 229 -5.82 16.42 3.11
N LYS A 230 -5.42 17.28 2.16
CA LYS A 230 -4.11 17.22 1.51
C LYS A 230 -2.96 17.22 2.52
N ASN A 231 -3.02 18.08 3.52
CA ASN A 231 -1.98 18.18 4.55
C ASN A 231 -1.92 16.92 5.41
N LEU A 232 -3.07 16.37 5.83
CA LEU A 232 -3.16 15.13 6.60
C LEU A 232 -2.54 13.95 5.83
N ILE A 233 -2.95 13.75 4.58
CA ILE A 233 -2.48 12.67 3.70
C ILE A 233 -0.96 12.76 3.51
N SER A 234 -0.46 13.95 3.13
CA SER A 234 0.97 14.18 2.91
C SER A 234 1.80 13.96 4.18
N LYS A 235 1.31 14.42 5.33
CA LYS A 235 1.95 14.23 6.64
C LYS A 235 2.03 12.74 6.99
N ALA A 236 0.95 11.99 6.82
CA ALA A 236 0.89 10.56 7.09
C ALA A 236 1.86 9.78 6.19
N GLN A 237 1.86 10.07 4.90
CA GLN A 237 2.69 9.36 3.93
C GLN A 237 4.18 9.66 4.10
N LYS A 238 4.55 10.91 4.39
CA LYS A 238 5.93 11.27 4.73
C LYS A 238 6.41 10.50 5.97
N ARG A 239 5.57 10.39 7.00
CA ARG A 239 5.91 9.66 8.23
C ARG A 239 6.05 8.17 7.97
N TRP A 240 5.09 7.57 7.26
CA TRP A 240 5.12 6.17 6.85
C TRP A 240 6.42 5.81 6.14
N ASN A 241 6.79 6.60 5.12
CA ASN A 241 8.02 6.37 4.35
C ASN A 241 9.29 6.51 5.20
N THR A 242 9.29 7.46 6.14
CA THR A 242 10.44 7.66 7.05
C THR A 242 10.62 6.46 7.98
N GLU A 243 9.54 5.98 8.60
CA GLU A 243 9.59 4.83 9.51
C GLU A 243 9.90 3.51 8.77
N LYS A 244 9.34 3.33 7.57
CA LYS A 244 9.66 2.21 6.69
C LYS A 244 11.16 2.19 6.38
N ALA A 245 11.71 3.28 5.87
CA ALA A 245 13.14 3.37 5.51
C ALA A 245 14.07 3.13 6.72
N LYS A 246 13.68 3.64 7.90
CA LYS A 246 14.43 3.41 9.14
C LYS A 246 14.48 1.91 9.48
N LYS A 247 13.31 1.25 9.56
CA LYS A 247 13.24 -0.18 9.87
C LYS A 247 13.96 -1.04 8.83
N GLU A 248 13.85 -0.72 7.55
CA GLU A 248 14.58 -1.43 6.49
C GLU A 248 16.09 -1.28 6.63
N THR A 249 16.57 -0.10 6.99
CA THR A 249 17.99 0.15 7.27
C THR A 249 18.48 -0.67 8.47
N ASP A 250 17.69 -0.75 9.54
CA ASP A 250 18.04 -1.52 10.74
C ASP A 250 18.04 -3.03 10.44
N LEU A 251 17.03 -3.53 9.70
CA LEU A 251 16.99 -4.91 9.23
C LEU A 251 18.20 -5.24 8.33
N PHE A 252 18.61 -4.33 7.44
CA PHE A 252 19.79 -4.56 6.59
C PHE A 252 21.09 -4.71 7.40
N LYS A 253 21.25 -3.89 8.46
CA LYS A 253 22.39 -4.00 9.38
C LYS A 253 22.35 -5.34 10.13
N LEU A 254 21.19 -5.72 10.67
CA LEU A 254 21.02 -6.99 11.37
C LEU A 254 21.30 -8.17 10.43
N GLU A 255 20.85 -8.14 9.18
CA GLU A 255 21.16 -9.17 8.18
C GLU A 255 22.67 -9.33 7.98
N LYS A 256 23.41 -8.22 7.85
CA LYS A 256 24.87 -8.27 7.68
C LYS A 256 25.53 -8.91 8.90
N ASN A 257 25.09 -8.55 10.09
CA ASN A 257 25.62 -9.09 11.33
C ASN A 257 25.28 -10.58 11.48
N PHE A 258 24.04 -10.97 11.17
CA PHE A 258 23.58 -12.36 11.14
C PHE A 258 24.48 -13.20 10.24
N LYS A 259 24.65 -12.79 8.98
CA LYS A 259 25.52 -13.49 8.01
C LYS A 259 26.96 -13.62 8.48
N ASN A 260 27.47 -12.61 9.19
CA ASN A 260 28.82 -12.65 9.76
C ASN A 260 28.92 -13.65 10.92
N SER A 261 27.93 -13.68 11.82
CA SER A 261 27.88 -14.66 12.92
C SER A 261 27.72 -16.09 12.41
N ILE A 262 26.89 -16.33 11.38
CA ILE A 262 26.80 -17.64 10.72
C ILE A 262 28.16 -18.08 10.16
N LYS A 263 28.89 -17.19 9.47
CA LYS A 263 30.22 -17.48 8.93
C LYS A 263 31.25 -17.84 10.01
N LYS A 264 31.13 -17.23 11.19
CA LYS A 264 31.99 -17.48 12.34
C LYS A 264 31.52 -18.67 13.21
N MET A 265 30.43 -19.32 12.83
CA MET A 265 29.77 -20.37 13.61
C MET A 265 29.37 -19.93 15.03
N GLU A 266 29.05 -18.64 15.22
CA GLU A 266 28.61 -18.09 16.52
C GLU A 266 27.08 -18.21 16.64
N PHE A 267 26.58 -19.40 17.00
CA PHE A 267 25.13 -19.69 17.02
C PHE A 267 24.34 -18.75 17.93
N ASP A 268 24.76 -18.58 19.20
CA ASP A 268 24.02 -17.74 20.17
C ASP A 268 23.83 -16.31 19.66
N LYS A 269 24.89 -15.71 19.11
CA LYS A 269 24.84 -14.37 18.52
C LYS A 269 23.94 -14.34 17.28
N ALA A 270 24.02 -15.34 16.40
CA ALA A 270 23.18 -15.41 15.22
C ALA A 270 21.69 -15.54 15.60
N SER A 271 21.39 -16.34 16.62
CA SER A 271 20.03 -16.53 17.15
C SER A 271 19.48 -15.24 17.75
N GLU A 272 20.27 -14.53 18.56
CA GLU A 272 19.87 -13.23 19.14
C GLU A 272 19.56 -12.19 18.04
N ILE A 273 20.42 -12.10 17.03
CA ILE A 273 20.23 -11.20 15.89
C ILE A 273 18.96 -11.58 15.11
N TYR A 274 18.71 -12.88 14.92
CA TYR A 274 17.53 -13.38 14.24
C TYR A 274 16.24 -12.97 14.95
N GLU A 275 16.15 -13.24 16.26
CA GLU A 275 15.00 -12.88 17.08
C GLU A 275 14.78 -11.36 17.13
N THR A 276 15.87 -10.61 17.26
CA THR A 276 15.82 -9.14 17.17
C THR A 276 15.20 -8.71 15.85
N GLY A 277 15.70 -9.23 14.72
CA GLY A 277 15.18 -8.90 13.39
C GLY A 277 13.73 -9.34 13.17
N LYS A 278 13.31 -10.50 13.69
CA LYS A 278 11.90 -10.92 13.70
C LYS A 278 11.02 -9.89 14.41
N GLY A 279 11.48 -9.32 15.53
CA GLY A 279 10.79 -8.23 16.24
C GLY A 279 10.64 -6.93 15.43
N PHE A 280 11.49 -6.70 14.42
CA PHE A 280 11.37 -5.55 13.51
C PHE A 280 10.39 -5.79 12.36
N LEU A 281 10.08 -7.06 12.04
CA LEU A 281 9.11 -7.41 11.00
C LEU A 281 7.73 -6.89 11.39
N SER A 282 7.11 -6.18 10.46
CA SER A 282 5.82 -5.53 10.67
C SER A 282 5.17 -5.27 9.31
N PRO A 283 3.87 -4.92 9.25
CA PRO A 283 3.20 -4.59 7.99
C PRO A 283 3.84 -3.44 7.20
N LEU A 284 4.74 -2.67 7.83
CA LEU A 284 5.53 -1.61 7.19
C LEU A 284 6.60 -2.16 6.22
N ILE A 285 7.03 -3.41 6.42
CA ILE A 285 8.16 -4.01 5.71
C ILE A 285 7.68 -4.81 4.51
N ASP A 286 8.37 -4.67 3.39
CA ASP A 286 8.04 -5.39 2.16
C ASP A 286 8.03 -6.91 2.38
N GLU A 287 7.03 -7.58 1.82
CA GLU A 287 6.83 -9.03 1.91
C GLU A 287 8.09 -9.82 1.50
N LYS A 288 8.84 -9.32 0.53
CA LYS A 288 10.12 -9.91 0.09
C LYS A 288 11.16 -9.95 1.21
N ILE A 289 11.24 -8.90 2.03
CA ILE A 289 12.16 -8.83 3.18
C ILE A 289 11.66 -9.78 4.28
N GLN A 290 10.34 -9.79 4.54
CA GLN A 290 9.76 -10.70 5.54
C GLN A 290 10.07 -12.18 5.23
N LYS A 291 9.79 -12.63 3.99
CA LYS A 291 10.09 -14.01 3.54
C LYS A 291 11.58 -14.35 3.63
N LYS A 292 12.44 -13.37 3.34
CA LYS A 292 13.89 -13.56 3.45
C LYS A 292 14.32 -13.82 4.89
N TRP A 293 13.75 -13.07 5.84
CA TRP A 293 14.01 -13.27 7.26
C TRP A 293 13.44 -14.60 7.75
N GLU A 294 12.23 -14.99 7.37
CA GLU A 294 11.68 -16.33 7.66
C GLU A 294 12.62 -17.45 7.19
N GLY A 295 13.26 -17.29 6.03
CA GLY A 295 14.25 -18.23 5.52
C GLY A 295 15.52 -18.38 6.37
N PHE A 296 15.84 -17.43 7.25
CA PHE A 296 17.01 -17.52 8.13
C PHE A 296 16.86 -18.54 9.25
N GLU A 297 15.63 -18.97 9.56
CA GLU A 297 15.37 -20.04 10.53
C GLU A 297 16.05 -21.35 10.13
N ASN A 298 15.91 -21.72 8.85
CA ASN A 298 16.54 -22.93 8.31
C ASN A 298 18.07 -22.83 8.37
N ILE A 299 18.63 -21.64 8.15
CA ILE A 299 20.08 -21.42 8.24
C ILE A 299 20.58 -21.60 9.69
N LEU A 300 19.80 -21.16 10.68
CA LEU A 300 20.12 -21.39 12.10
C LEU A 300 20.04 -22.87 12.47
N GLN A 301 19.02 -23.58 12.00
CA GLN A 301 18.89 -25.02 12.21
C GLN A 301 20.08 -25.78 11.61
N ASP A 302 20.47 -25.45 10.38
CA ASP A 302 21.64 -26.04 9.72
C ASP A 302 22.93 -25.77 10.51
N LEU A 303 23.09 -24.56 11.07
CA LEU A 303 24.25 -24.22 11.90
C LEU A 303 24.25 -25.02 13.22
N ASN A 304 23.10 -25.17 13.88
CA ASN A 304 23.00 -25.95 15.11
C ASN A 304 23.40 -27.42 14.88
N ILE A 305 22.90 -28.02 13.79
CA ILE A 305 23.27 -29.39 13.40
C ILE A 305 24.78 -29.51 13.16
N LYS A 306 25.40 -28.50 12.52
CA LYS A 306 26.86 -28.47 12.31
C LYS A 306 27.62 -28.46 13.64
N LEU A 307 27.22 -27.62 14.59
CA LEU A 307 27.87 -27.51 15.90
C LEU A 307 27.73 -28.80 16.72
N GLU A 308 26.55 -29.41 16.76
CA GLU A 308 26.34 -30.69 17.44
C GLU A 308 27.21 -31.83 16.87
N LEU A 309 27.48 -31.81 15.57
CA LEU A 309 28.36 -32.80 14.94
C LEU A 309 29.83 -32.55 15.27
N ILE A 310 30.24 -31.29 15.40
CA ILE A 310 31.59 -30.91 15.85
C ILE A 310 31.81 -31.37 17.29
N GLU A 311 30.86 -31.11 18.19
CA GLU A 311 30.94 -31.57 19.58
C GLU A 311 31.07 -33.10 19.67
N LYS A 312 30.23 -33.84 18.93
CA LYS A 312 30.33 -35.32 18.83
C LYS A 312 31.67 -35.80 18.27
N PHE A 313 32.32 -35.01 17.43
CA PHE A 313 33.67 -35.32 16.93
C PHE A 313 34.73 -35.09 18.01
N GLU A 314 34.63 -34.02 18.79
CA GLU A 314 35.53 -33.72 19.91
C GLU A 314 35.43 -34.79 21.00
N ASP A 315 34.20 -35.19 21.36
CA ASP A 315 33.95 -36.31 22.28
C ASP A 315 34.59 -37.62 21.77
N LEU A 316 34.41 -37.93 20.48
CA LEU A 316 35.02 -39.12 19.88
C LEU A 316 36.55 -39.05 19.88
N SER A 317 37.12 -37.87 19.69
CA SER A 317 38.57 -37.66 19.70
C SER A 317 39.15 -37.91 21.08
N ASN A 318 38.42 -37.56 22.14
CA ASN A 318 38.77 -37.90 23.52
C ASN A 318 38.63 -39.41 23.80
N ASP A 319 37.49 -40.00 23.41
CA ASP A 319 37.23 -41.44 23.54
C ASP A 319 38.28 -42.30 22.82
N ASN A 320 38.78 -41.83 21.67
CA ASN A 320 39.73 -42.53 20.83
C ASN A 320 41.03 -42.90 21.56
N VAL A 321 41.53 -42.01 22.44
CA VAL A 321 42.76 -42.28 23.21
C VAL A 321 42.54 -43.46 24.16
N GLN A 322 41.42 -43.47 24.89
CA GLN A 322 41.12 -44.54 25.84
C GLN A 322 40.82 -45.86 25.14
N LEU A 323 39.99 -45.84 24.09
CA LEU A 323 39.61 -47.04 23.35
C LEU A 323 40.79 -47.70 22.63
N LYS A 324 41.79 -46.93 22.17
CA LYS A 324 43.04 -47.46 21.60
C LYS A 324 43.89 -48.16 22.67
N LYS A 325 43.97 -47.61 23.89
CA LYS A 325 44.67 -48.24 25.03
C LYS A 325 44.03 -49.55 25.47
N GLU A 326 42.69 -49.61 25.46
CA GLU A 326 41.93 -50.81 25.79
C GLU A 326 41.79 -51.80 24.62
N HIS A 327 42.46 -51.54 23.49
CA HIS A 327 42.42 -52.34 22.27
C HIS A 327 41.00 -52.57 21.69
N GLN A 328 40.05 -51.66 21.96
CA GLN A 328 38.65 -51.75 21.51
C GLN A 328 38.45 -51.24 20.06
N TYR A 329 39.32 -51.64 19.14
CA TYR A 329 39.38 -51.11 17.77
C TYR A 329 38.07 -51.28 16.97
N LYS A 330 37.37 -52.41 17.14
CA LYS A 330 36.09 -52.67 16.45
C LYS A 330 35.01 -51.66 16.86
N GLN A 331 34.92 -51.35 18.16
CA GLN A 331 33.96 -50.39 18.69
C GLN A 331 34.27 -48.98 18.20
N LEU A 332 35.54 -48.58 18.27
CA LEU A 332 36.03 -47.29 17.78
C LEU A 332 35.75 -47.11 16.28
N ARG A 333 36.06 -48.11 15.45
CA ARG A 333 35.75 -48.11 14.01
C ARG A 333 34.25 -47.93 13.75
N SER A 334 33.40 -48.60 14.53
CA SER A 334 31.95 -48.44 14.41
C SER A 334 31.49 -47.03 14.78
N LYS A 335 32.03 -46.43 15.86
CA LYS A 335 31.73 -45.04 16.25
C LYS A 335 32.14 -44.06 15.14
N ILE A 336 33.36 -44.19 14.61
CA ILE A 336 33.88 -43.36 13.52
C ILE A 336 32.98 -43.45 12.27
N LYS A 337 32.67 -44.67 11.80
CA LYS A 337 31.81 -44.86 10.61
C LYS A 337 30.41 -44.24 10.77
N LYS A 338 29.78 -44.41 11.94
CA LYS A 338 28.47 -43.80 12.23
C LYS A 338 28.54 -42.27 12.17
N LEU A 339 29.63 -41.67 12.62
CA LEU A 339 29.80 -40.23 12.60
C LEU A 339 30.07 -39.74 11.17
N ILE A 340 30.91 -40.45 10.42
CA ILE A 340 31.15 -40.22 8.99
C ILE A 340 29.84 -40.14 8.19
N ASP A 341 28.92 -41.10 8.37
CA ASP A 341 27.65 -41.13 7.65
C ASP A 341 26.78 -39.90 7.95
N LYS A 342 26.88 -39.35 9.17
CA LYS A 342 26.18 -38.10 9.54
C LYS A 342 26.83 -36.89 8.87
N PHE A 343 28.16 -36.83 8.84
CA PHE A 343 28.91 -35.76 8.18
C PHE A 343 28.73 -35.75 6.66
N GLN A 344 28.38 -36.86 6.00
CA GLN A 344 28.07 -36.86 4.56
C GLN A 344 26.88 -35.98 4.19
N LYS A 345 25.95 -35.76 5.14
CA LYS A 345 24.74 -34.97 4.92
C LYS A 345 24.95 -33.49 5.22
N VAL A 346 26.15 -33.08 5.63
CA VAL A 346 26.44 -31.75 6.15
C VAL A 346 27.74 -31.23 5.56
N ASP A 347 27.75 -29.97 5.13
CA ASP A 347 28.93 -29.34 4.55
C ASP A 347 29.96 -28.93 5.64
N LEU A 348 30.80 -29.91 6.01
CA LEU A 348 31.95 -29.80 6.94
C LEU A 348 33.13 -30.68 6.45
N PRO A 349 33.75 -30.36 5.29
CA PRO A 349 34.74 -31.23 4.64
C PRO A 349 36.02 -31.43 5.48
N GLU A 350 36.40 -30.43 6.28
CA GLU A 350 37.58 -30.52 7.15
C GLU A 350 37.42 -31.62 8.21
N TYR A 351 36.29 -31.65 8.92
CA TYR A 351 35.99 -32.67 9.93
C TYR A 351 35.79 -34.05 9.32
N ARG A 352 35.18 -34.12 8.14
CA ARG A 352 35.08 -35.36 7.36
C ARG A 352 36.46 -35.95 7.08
N SER A 353 37.41 -35.10 6.65
CA SER A 353 38.79 -35.51 6.36
C SER A 353 39.52 -35.95 7.63
N LYS A 354 39.34 -35.24 8.75
CA LYS A 354 39.89 -35.64 10.06
C LYS A 354 39.38 -37.02 10.49
N LEU A 355 38.10 -37.33 10.28
CA LEU A 355 37.53 -38.65 10.56
C LEU A 355 38.12 -39.76 9.69
N ASP A 356 38.40 -39.49 8.41
CA ASP A 356 39.05 -40.46 7.53
C ASP A 356 40.50 -40.73 7.93
N ILE A 357 41.23 -39.71 8.38
CA ILE A 357 42.58 -39.87 8.96
C ILE A 357 42.49 -40.72 10.22
N LEU A 358 41.58 -40.38 11.13
CA LEU A 358 41.37 -41.11 12.38
C LEU A 358 41.06 -42.59 12.13
N LEU A 359 40.23 -42.88 11.12
CA LEU A 359 39.91 -44.25 10.73
C LEU A 359 41.17 -45.03 10.30
N LYS A 360 42.02 -44.43 9.46
CA LYS A 360 43.29 -45.05 9.02
C LYS A 360 44.25 -45.27 10.18
N GLU A 361 44.34 -44.32 11.11
CA GLU A 361 45.16 -44.50 12.32
C GLU A 361 44.67 -45.65 13.20
N VAL A 362 43.35 -45.84 13.30
CA VAL A 362 42.76 -46.97 14.02
C VAL A 362 43.08 -48.29 13.33
N ASP A 363 42.98 -48.32 11.99
CA ASP A 363 43.32 -49.51 11.20
C ASP A 363 44.81 -49.87 11.38
N TYR A 364 45.72 -48.88 11.32
CA TYR A 364 47.15 -49.09 11.54
C TYR A 364 47.47 -49.57 12.96
N ALA A 365 46.82 -48.97 13.98
CA ALA A 365 47.02 -49.37 15.38
C ALA A 365 46.54 -50.81 15.63
N GLU A 366 45.40 -51.22 15.04
CA GLU A 366 44.91 -52.59 15.14
C GLU A 366 45.86 -53.59 14.46
N GLU A 367 46.40 -53.25 13.29
CA GLU A 367 47.35 -54.10 12.56
C GLU A 367 48.66 -54.26 13.34
N PHE A 368 49.21 -53.17 13.87
CA PHE A 368 50.38 -53.20 14.73
C PHE A 368 50.15 -54.07 15.96
N TYR A 369 49.02 -53.88 16.66
CA TYR A 369 48.66 -54.69 17.82
C TYR A 369 48.59 -56.19 17.49
N LYS A 370 47.86 -56.57 16.44
CA LYS A 370 47.71 -57.97 16.01
C LYS A 370 49.05 -58.60 15.64
N LYS A 371 49.91 -57.86 14.92
CA LYS A 371 51.23 -58.34 14.53
C LYS A 371 52.12 -58.57 15.76
N THR A 372 52.14 -57.62 16.69
CA THR A 372 52.92 -57.75 17.93
C THR A 372 52.40 -58.89 18.79
N LEU A 373 51.08 -59.05 18.91
CA LEU A 373 50.47 -60.18 19.62
C LEU A 373 50.84 -61.53 18.98
N GLY A 374 50.81 -61.64 17.65
CA GLY A 374 51.23 -62.85 16.94
C GLY A 374 52.72 -63.18 17.18
N THR A 375 53.60 -62.17 17.14
CA THR A 375 55.02 -62.35 17.48
C THR A 375 55.21 -62.81 18.93
N ILE A 376 54.41 -62.28 19.87
CA ILE A 376 54.41 -62.75 21.25
C ILE A 376 54.02 -64.22 21.28
N GLU A 377 52.86 -64.61 20.74
CA GLU A 377 52.39 -66.01 20.72
C GLU A 377 53.43 -67.00 20.13
N GLU A 378 54.11 -66.62 19.05
CA GLU A 378 55.18 -67.42 18.44
C GLU A 378 56.39 -67.57 19.36
N LEU A 379 56.85 -66.47 19.98
CA LEU A 379 57.94 -66.49 20.96
C LEU A 379 57.54 -67.28 22.20
N GLU A 380 56.31 -67.17 22.69
CA GLU A 380 55.83 -67.93 23.86
C GLU A 380 55.92 -69.43 23.63
N LYS A 381 55.60 -69.88 22.40
CA LYS A 381 55.74 -71.26 21.99
C LYS A 381 57.21 -71.67 21.93
N LYS A 382 58.05 -70.84 21.29
CA LYS A 382 59.49 -71.09 21.18
C LYS A 382 60.18 -71.17 22.54
N THR A 383 59.88 -70.25 23.46
CA THR A 383 60.39 -70.27 24.84
C THR A 383 60.02 -71.55 25.58
N LYS A 384 58.79 -72.06 25.40
CA LYS A 384 58.38 -73.35 25.98
C LYS A 384 59.19 -74.52 25.39
N ASP A 385 59.39 -74.54 24.08
CA ASP A 385 60.15 -75.58 23.39
C ASP A 385 61.64 -75.55 23.79
N ASP A 386 62.23 -74.36 23.89
CA ASP A 386 63.62 -74.15 24.32
C ASP A 386 63.82 -74.51 25.80
N LYS A 387 62.84 -74.19 26.67
CA LYS A 387 62.84 -74.63 28.08
C LYS A 387 62.77 -76.14 28.21
N ASN A 388 61.90 -76.80 27.44
CA ASN A 388 61.78 -78.26 27.42
C ASN A 388 63.05 -78.97 26.91
N SER A 389 63.80 -78.31 26.02
CA SER A 389 65.07 -78.82 25.47
C SER A 389 66.32 -78.38 26.25
N LYS A 390 66.14 -77.73 27.42
CA LYS A 390 67.21 -77.23 28.31
C LYS A 390 68.18 -76.24 27.64
N LYS A 391 67.72 -75.47 26.65
CA LYS A 391 68.50 -74.39 26.02
C LYS A 391 68.29 -73.08 26.78
N LEU A 392 68.86 -72.99 27.97
CA LEU A 392 68.56 -71.92 28.91
C LEU A 392 68.94 -70.52 28.37
N ASP A 393 70.03 -70.39 27.63
CA ASP A 393 70.42 -69.12 26.99
C ASP A 393 69.38 -68.62 25.96
N ASP A 394 68.80 -69.53 25.18
CA ASP A 394 67.76 -69.21 24.20
C ASP A 394 66.46 -68.78 24.91
N VAL A 395 66.14 -69.42 26.05
CA VAL A 395 65.00 -69.04 26.91
C VAL A 395 65.15 -67.62 27.45
N VAL A 396 66.33 -67.25 27.96
CA VAL A 396 66.62 -65.88 28.44
C VAL A 396 66.41 -64.86 27.32
N LYS A 397 66.97 -65.12 26.14
CA LYS A 397 66.85 -64.24 24.97
C LYS A 397 65.40 -64.08 24.50
N ASP A 398 64.64 -65.17 24.46
CA ASP A 398 63.25 -65.14 24.07
C ASP A 398 62.39 -64.41 25.13
N CYS A 399 62.65 -64.60 26.42
CA CYS A 399 61.95 -63.88 27.51
C CYS A 399 62.19 -62.37 27.43
N LEU A 400 63.43 -61.92 27.20
CA LEU A 400 63.74 -60.50 27.01
C LEU A 400 63.00 -59.91 25.79
N SER A 401 62.92 -60.67 24.70
CA SER A 401 62.20 -60.26 23.49
C SER A 401 60.68 -60.19 23.74
N LEU A 402 60.12 -61.17 24.44
CA LEU A 402 58.72 -61.21 24.86
C LEU A 402 58.35 -60.01 25.72
N ILE A 403 59.15 -59.71 26.75
CA ILE A 403 58.95 -58.52 27.59
C ILE A 403 59.00 -57.25 26.75
N GLY A 404 59.95 -57.17 25.80
CA GLY A 404 60.09 -56.04 24.88
C GLY A 404 58.85 -55.81 24.01
N PHE A 405 58.33 -56.87 23.39
CA PHE A 405 57.11 -56.78 22.57
C PHE A 405 55.86 -56.54 23.41
N ALA A 406 55.74 -57.18 24.58
CA ALA A 406 54.61 -56.99 25.49
C ALA A 406 54.55 -55.54 26.01
N LYS A 407 55.70 -54.90 26.28
CA LYS A 407 55.79 -53.46 26.60
C LYS A 407 55.33 -52.55 25.47
N GLN A 408 55.51 -52.94 24.21
CA GLN A 408 55.08 -52.11 23.06
C GLN A 408 53.55 -52.05 22.91
N ILE A 409 52.82 -52.99 23.52
CA ILE A 409 51.36 -53.07 23.46
C ILE A 409 50.72 -53.16 24.85
N ASP A 410 51.44 -52.76 25.89
CA ASP A 410 50.96 -52.67 27.28
C ASP A 410 50.32 -53.97 27.84
N LEU A 411 50.83 -55.14 27.45
CA LEU A 411 50.40 -56.44 28.01
C LEU A 411 51.09 -56.75 29.34
N PHE A 412 50.68 -56.07 30.41
CA PHE A 412 51.29 -56.16 31.74
C PHE A 412 51.36 -57.59 32.30
N GLU A 413 50.31 -58.39 32.13
CA GLU A 413 50.32 -59.79 32.61
C GLU A 413 51.40 -60.63 31.91
N THR A 414 51.61 -60.41 30.61
CA THR A 414 52.67 -61.08 29.85
C THR A 414 54.05 -60.60 30.29
N ILE A 415 54.20 -59.30 30.54
CA ILE A 415 55.44 -58.73 31.08
C ILE A 415 55.78 -59.40 32.41
N ASP A 416 54.87 -59.37 33.38
CA ASP A 416 55.08 -59.91 34.71
C ASP A 416 55.40 -61.41 34.67
N ARG A 417 54.65 -62.18 33.86
CA ARG A 417 54.87 -63.62 33.69
C ARG A 417 56.27 -63.94 33.18
N TYR A 418 56.71 -63.26 32.12
CA TYR A 418 58.01 -63.55 31.52
C TYR A 418 59.18 -62.92 32.26
N GLN A 419 58.93 -61.88 33.07
CA GLN A 419 59.91 -61.34 34.02
C GLN A 419 60.27 -62.41 35.07
N VAL A 420 59.28 -63.11 35.63
CA VAL A 420 59.51 -64.21 36.58
C VAL A 420 60.26 -65.36 35.92
N ILE A 421 59.83 -65.79 34.73
CA ILE A 421 60.51 -66.90 34.00
C ILE A 421 61.97 -66.54 33.69
N LEU A 422 62.23 -65.30 33.31
CA LEU A 422 63.58 -64.80 33.07
C LEU A 422 64.45 -64.93 34.33
N GLU A 423 63.98 -64.41 35.46
CA GLU A 423 64.71 -64.45 36.75
C GLU A 423 64.95 -65.88 37.25
N GLU A 424 64.00 -66.79 37.05
CA GLU A 424 64.16 -68.22 37.38
C GLU A 424 65.22 -68.88 36.49
N THR A 425 65.16 -68.63 35.18
CA THR A 425 66.07 -69.24 34.20
C THR A 425 67.50 -68.73 34.39
N GLU A 426 67.69 -67.45 34.71
CA GLU A 426 69.00 -66.87 35.01
C GLU A 426 69.64 -67.52 36.25
N LYS A 427 68.85 -67.84 37.29
CA LYS A 427 69.35 -68.58 38.47
C LYS A 427 69.76 -70.00 38.13
N GLU A 428 68.99 -70.70 37.29
CA GLU A 428 69.30 -72.05 36.83
C GLU A 428 70.58 -72.12 35.98
N ILE A 429 70.99 -71.03 35.32
CA ILE A 429 72.25 -70.95 34.57
C ILE A 429 73.46 -70.75 35.52
N VAL A 430 73.26 -70.06 36.66
CA VAL A 430 74.33 -69.74 37.63
C VAL A 430 74.59 -70.88 38.64
N GLU A 431 73.57 -71.63 39.07
CA GLU A 431 73.73 -72.75 40.03
C GLU A 431 74.50 -74.02 39.56
N PRO A 432 74.64 -74.38 38.26
CA PRO A 432 75.45 -75.53 37.86
C PRO A 432 76.96 -75.33 38.06
N GLU A 433 77.45 -74.09 38.18
CA GLU A 433 78.87 -73.82 38.47
C GLU A 433 79.23 -74.07 39.95
N GLU A 434 78.27 -74.08 40.88
CA GLU A 434 78.52 -74.35 42.30
C GLU A 434 78.44 -75.85 42.67
N LYS A 435 77.96 -76.73 41.78
CA LYS A 435 77.88 -78.18 42.02
C LYS A 435 79.02 -79.01 41.41
N GLU A 436 79.93 -78.40 40.66
CA GLU A 436 81.16 -79.06 40.17
C GLU A 436 82.39 -78.79 41.05
N ILE A 437 82.21 -78.22 42.25
CA ILE A 437 83.24 -78.09 43.28
C ILE A 437 82.77 -78.80 44.57
N GLU A 438 82.72 -80.13 44.54
CA GLU A 438 82.83 -80.97 45.74
C GLU A 438 83.74 -82.17 45.49
#